data_AF-A0A944AWF1-F1
#
_entry.id   AF-A0A944AWF1-F1
#
_cell.length_a   1.000
_cell.length_b   1.000
_cell.length_c   1.000
_cell.angle_alpha   90.00
_cell.angle_beta   90.00
_cell.angle_gamma   90.00
#
_symmetry.space_group_name_H-M   'P 1'
#
loop_
_entity.id
_entity.type
_entity.pdbx_description
1 polymer ?
#
loop_
_entity_poly.entity_id
_entity_poly.type
_entity_poly.pdbx_seq_one_letter_code
_entity_poly.pdbx_strand_id
1 'polypeptide(L)'
;MRSRKVDQLSLAISLEREQADLIARMQSEFWQGLFCDILKKHTYQNDFFFVENNLKVEKVVSQLKDVIYQLCQTYDLDCEVTSHPTRTELKLMFNWYDYGQEKEVMDVLSIIVCQKDITMRILPHNPMLKLFWLEEYVLVENIIKDLCLQIFESQKEKFSELRENYKKIKASSEGLTAKIIEIAQNSIRTLYEKSGEKHMNLVQRDLYSSLLYKGRMIRIFHRDFLKDPNVLLKELN
;
A
#
# COMPACT_ATOMS: atom_id res chain seq x y z
N MET A 1 5.02 39.44 11.76
CA MET A 1 5.10 37.97 11.59
C MET A 1 6.09 37.43 12.61
N ARG A 2 5.64 36.64 13.59
CA ARG A 2 6.55 36.00 14.56
C ARG A 2 7.14 34.76 13.90
N SER A 3 8.47 34.76 13.72
CA SER A 3 9.24 33.58 13.36
C SER A 3 8.98 32.50 14.41
N ARG A 4 8.18 31.49 14.08
CA ARG A 4 8.19 30.23 14.84
C ARG A 4 9.58 29.65 14.62
N LYS A 5 10.40 29.62 15.69
CA LYS A 5 11.53 28.68 15.74
C LYS A 5 10.92 27.29 15.70
N VAL A 6 10.72 26.75 14.50
CA VAL A 6 10.33 25.36 14.30
C VAL A 6 11.52 24.53 14.72
N ASP A 7 11.35 23.72 15.75
CA ASP A 7 12.33 22.74 16.18
C ASP A 7 12.56 21.75 15.03
N GLN A 8 13.81 21.57 14.62
CA GLN A 8 14.16 20.68 13.51
C GLN A 8 13.68 19.24 13.77
N LEU A 9 13.67 18.81 15.03
CA LEU A 9 13.16 17.49 15.41
C LEU A 9 11.64 17.40 15.16
N SER A 10 10.89 18.42 15.55
CA SER A 10 9.44 18.47 15.32
C SER A 10 9.06 18.43 13.84
N LEU A 11 9.84 19.11 12.99
CA LEU A 11 9.62 19.09 11.55
C LEU A 11 9.92 17.70 10.98
N ALA A 12 11.04 17.08 11.38
CA ALA A 12 11.39 15.75 10.91
C ALA A 12 10.29 14.72 11.24
N ILE A 13 9.78 14.74 12.49
CA ILE A 13 8.67 13.88 12.92
C ILE A 13 7.40 14.15 12.10
N SER A 14 7.09 15.43 11.82
CA SER A 14 5.94 15.81 10.99
C SER A 14 6.05 15.25 9.57
N LEU A 15 7.21 15.42 8.94
CA LEU A 15 7.47 14.93 7.58
C LEU A 15 7.40 13.40 7.51
N GLU A 16 8.03 12.69 8.46
CA GLU A 16 7.99 11.23 8.53
C GLU A 16 6.55 10.71 8.68
N ARG A 17 5.77 11.33 9.56
CA ARG A 17 4.36 10.98 9.75
C ARG A 17 3.55 11.21 8.46
N GLU A 18 3.72 12.36 7.82
CA GLU A 18 3.00 12.65 6.57
C GLU A 18 3.40 11.70 5.44
N GLN A 19 4.67 11.28 5.37
CA GLN A 19 5.13 10.25 4.44
C GLN A 19 4.46 8.91 4.71
N ALA A 20 4.47 8.46 5.97
CA ALA A 20 3.85 7.21 6.40
C ALA A 20 2.34 7.20 6.11
N ASP A 21 1.62 8.30 6.41
CA ASP A 21 0.18 8.42 6.15
C ASP A 21 -0.15 8.34 4.64
N LEU A 22 0.67 8.98 3.79
CA LEU A 22 0.49 8.94 2.34
C LEU A 22 0.76 7.55 1.75
N ILE A 23 1.86 6.95 2.18
CA ILE A 23 2.25 5.57 1.83
C ILE A 23 1.10 4.63 2.22
N ALA A 24 0.68 4.68 3.48
CA ALA A 24 -0.38 3.83 4.03
C ALA A 24 -1.69 3.91 3.25
N ARG A 25 -2.11 5.13 2.90
CA ARG A 25 -3.33 5.36 2.13
C ARG A 25 -3.22 4.76 0.73
N MET A 26 -2.12 5.00 0.04
CA MET A 26 -1.90 4.51 -1.31
C MET A 26 -1.78 2.98 -1.36
N GLN A 27 -1.08 2.38 -0.39
CA GLN A 27 -1.04 0.91 -0.21
C GLN A 27 -2.44 0.35 0.01
N SER A 28 -3.21 0.97 0.91
CA SER A 28 -4.57 0.53 1.24
C SER A 28 -5.50 0.60 0.03
N GLU A 29 -5.46 1.69 -0.74
CA GLU A 29 -6.27 1.86 -1.95
C GLU A 29 -5.93 0.81 -3.02
N PHE A 30 -4.65 0.53 -3.25
CA PHE A 30 -4.20 -0.51 -4.18
C PHE A 30 -4.69 -1.91 -3.77
N TRP A 31 -4.38 -2.31 -2.53
CA TRP A 31 -4.70 -3.65 -2.05
C TRP A 31 -6.21 -3.87 -1.94
N GLN A 32 -6.94 -2.88 -1.41
CA GLN A 32 -8.39 -2.96 -1.31
C GLN A 32 -9.03 -3.14 -2.69
N GLY A 33 -8.61 -2.36 -3.69
CA GLY A 33 -9.12 -2.50 -5.06
C GLY A 33 -8.86 -3.91 -5.61
N LEU A 34 -7.59 -4.33 -5.59
CA LEU A 34 -7.17 -5.61 -6.14
C LEU A 34 -7.90 -6.79 -5.50
N PHE A 35 -7.92 -6.86 -4.17
CA PHE A 35 -8.49 -8.00 -3.46
C PHE A 35 -10.01 -7.99 -3.43
N CYS A 36 -10.66 -6.82 -3.41
CA CYS A 36 -12.11 -6.77 -3.61
C CYS A 36 -12.50 -7.34 -4.97
N ASP A 37 -11.71 -7.10 -6.01
CA ASP A 37 -11.96 -7.67 -7.34
C ASP A 37 -11.73 -9.18 -7.38
N ILE A 38 -10.69 -9.67 -6.69
CA ILE A 38 -10.42 -11.11 -6.55
C ILE A 38 -11.54 -11.82 -5.77
N LEU A 39 -11.95 -11.29 -4.62
CA LEU A 39 -13.02 -11.88 -3.81
C LEU A 39 -14.38 -11.94 -4.52
N LYS A 40 -14.66 -11.03 -5.45
CA LYS A 40 -15.90 -11.09 -6.26
C LYS A 40 -15.89 -12.26 -7.25
N LYS A 41 -14.71 -12.64 -7.75
CA LYS A 41 -14.55 -13.79 -8.66
C LYS A 41 -14.67 -15.11 -7.89
N HIS A 42 -14.00 -15.19 -6.74
CA HIS A 42 -13.92 -16.39 -5.94
C HIS A 42 -15.06 -16.45 -4.92
N THR A 43 -16.10 -17.19 -5.27
CA THR A 43 -17.22 -17.49 -4.36
C THR A 43 -17.47 -18.99 -4.33
N TYR A 44 -18.08 -19.49 -3.26
CA TYR A 44 -18.48 -20.90 -3.16
C TYR A 44 -19.40 -21.36 -4.32
N GLN A 45 -20.13 -20.41 -4.93
CA GLN A 45 -20.99 -20.68 -6.09
C GLN A 45 -20.21 -20.77 -7.40
N ASN A 46 -19.13 -20.00 -7.53
CA ASN A 46 -18.30 -19.96 -8.74
C ASN A 46 -17.24 -21.05 -8.73
N ASP A 47 -16.71 -21.36 -7.55
CA ASP A 47 -15.69 -22.36 -7.35
C ASP A 47 -16.29 -23.49 -6.51
N PHE A 48 -16.92 -24.47 -7.18
CA PHE A 48 -17.57 -25.60 -6.51
C PHE A 48 -16.49 -26.56 -5.95
N PHE A 49 -16.53 -26.87 -4.65
CA PHE A 49 -15.54 -27.76 -4.03
C PHE A 49 -16.16 -28.89 -3.21
N PHE A 50 -15.67 -30.11 -3.44
CA PHE A 50 -15.92 -31.23 -2.54
C PHE A 50 -14.95 -31.16 -1.36
N VAL A 51 -15.48 -30.85 -0.18
CA VAL A 51 -14.71 -30.89 1.07
C VAL A 51 -14.76 -32.31 1.61
N GLU A 52 -13.61 -32.85 2.00
CA GLU A 52 -13.54 -34.18 2.62
C GLU A 52 -14.27 -34.20 3.96
N ASN A 53 -15.01 -35.28 4.22
CA ASN A 53 -15.53 -35.57 5.55
C ASN A 53 -14.34 -35.78 6.51
N ASN A 54 -14.32 -35.05 7.64
CA ASN A 54 -13.25 -35.04 8.65
C ASN A 54 -11.94 -34.32 8.24
N LEU A 55 -12.05 -33.11 7.69
CA LEU A 55 -10.91 -32.23 7.41
C LEU A 55 -10.06 -32.00 8.69
N LYS A 56 -8.75 -32.21 8.57
CA LYS A 56 -7.77 -31.96 9.64
C LYS A 56 -6.98 -30.68 9.36
N VAL A 57 -6.70 -29.91 10.41
CA VAL A 57 -5.94 -28.65 10.33
C VAL A 57 -4.57 -28.86 9.69
N GLU A 58 -3.89 -29.96 10.02
CA GLU A 58 -2.56 -30.28 9.49
C GLU A 58 -2.57 -30.47 7.98
N LYS A 59 -3.67 -31.03 7.44
CA LYS A 59 -3.84 -31.20 5.99
C LYS A 59 -4.00 -29.85 5.30
N VAL A 60 -4.86 -28.99 5.83
CA VAL A 60 -5.05 -27.62 5.32
C VAL A 60 -3.74 -26.84 5.36
N VAL A 61 -3.02 -26.90 6.48
CA VAL A 61 -1.71 -26.25 6.63
C VAL A 61 -0.72 -26.79 5.60
N SER A 62 -0.65 -28.10 5.38
CA SER A 62 0.23 -28.69 4.38
C SER A 62 -0.09 -28.19 2.98
N GLN A 63 -1.37 -28.19 2.59
CA GLN A 63 -1.80 -27.76 1.25
C GLN A 63 -1.48 -26.28 1.01
N LEU A 64 -1.81 -25.41 1.96
CA LEU A 64 -1.51 -23.98 1.84
C LEU A 64 -0.01 -23.70 1.85
N LYS A 65 0.79 -24.46 2.60
CA LYS A 65 2.26 -24.40 2.53
C LYS A 65 2.78 -24.74 1.14
N ASP A 66 2.31 -25.84 0.56
CA ASP A 66 2.73 -26.28 -0.78
C ASP A 66 2.39 -25.22 -1.83
N VAL A 67 1.19 -24.64 -1.77
CA VAL A 67 0.78 -23.54 -2.64
C VAL A 67 1.70 -22.34 -2.50
N ILE A 68 2.00 -21.91 -1.27
CA ILE A 68 2.88 -20.77 -1.01
C ILE A 68 4.29 -21.05 -1.54
N TYR A 69 4.85 -22.23 -1.28
CA TYR A 69 6.18 -22.59 -1.78
C TYR A 69 6.25 -22.60 -3.31
N GLN A 70 5.21 -23.11 -3.98
CA GLN A 70 5.12 -23.06 -5.45
C GLN A 70 5.09 -21.62 -5.97
N LEU A 71 4.32 -20.75 -5.32
CA LEU A 71 4.25 -19.33 -5.71
C LEU A 71 5.58 -18.61 -5.46
N CYS A 72 6.26 -18.90 -4.35
CA CYS A 72 7.60 -18.38 -4.08
C CYS A 72 8.60 -18.76 -5.17
N GLN A 73 8.58 -20.01 -5.62
CA GLN A 73 9.43 -20.47 -6.72
C GLN A 73 9.06 -19.82 -8.05
N THR A 74 7.77 -19.64 -8.31
CA THR A 74 7.27 -19.10 -9.59
C THR A 74 7.57 -17.62 -9.75
N TYR A 75 7.41 -16.85 -8.69
CA TYR A 75 7.49 -15.38 -8.71
C TYR A 75 8.70 -14.80 -7.98
N ASP A 76 9.64 -15.65 -7.56
CA ASP A 76 10.85 -15.26 -6.81
C ASP A 76 10.51 -14.47 -5.52
N LEU A 77 9.63 -15.05 -4.70
CA LEU A 77 9.15 -14.44 -3.45
C LEU A 77 9.75 -15.12 -2.23
N ASP A 78 9.92 -14.33 -1.18
CA ASP A 78 10.25 -14.86 0.14
C ASP A 78 8.97 -15.27 0.89
N CYS A 79 9.08 -16.34 1.69
CA CYS A 79 8.02 -16.72 2.63
C CYS A 79 8.57 -17.10 4.00
N GLU A 80 7.76 -16.88 5.03
CA GLU A 80 8.02 -17.30 6.40
C GLU A 80 6.87 -18.18 6.90
N VAL A 81 7.20 -19.23 7.65
CA VAL A 81 6.22 -20.09 8.30
C VAL A 81 6.49 -20.08 9.80
N THR A 82 5.49 -19.66 10.59
CA THR A 82 5.56 -19.66 12.05
C THR A 82 4.49 -20.60 12.60
N SER A 83 4.89 -21.59 13.39
CA SER A 83 3.96 -22.58 13.97
C SER A 83 3.84 -22.39 15.48
N HIS A 84 2.61 -22.35 15.98
CA HIS A 84 2.26 -22.31 17.41
C HIS A 84 1.29 -23.46 17.73
N PRO A 85 1.14 -23.85 19.01
CA PRO A 85 0.25 -24.95 19.40
C PRO A 85 -1.21 -24.80 18.94
N THR A 86 -1.67 -23.57 18.73
CA THR A 86 -3.07 -23.27 18.39
C THR A 86 -3.26 -22.69 17.00
N ARG A 87 -2.18 -22.37 16.28
CA ARG A 87 -2.25 -21.75 14.95
C ARG A 87 -0.95 -21.91 14.17
N THR A 88 -1.07 -21.91 12.84
CA THR A 88 0.08 -21.74 11.94
C THR A 88 -0.10 -20.47 11.13
N GLU A 89 0.90 -19.59 11.11
CA GLU A 89 0.94 -18.41 10.26
C GLU A 89 1.88 -18.65 9.09
N LEU A 90 1.36 -18.45 7.88
CA LEU A 90 2.09 -18.49 6.63
C LEU A 90 2.17 -17.06 6.10
N LYS A 91 3.37 -16.56 5.85
CA LYS A 91 3.60 -15.21 5.35
C LYS A 91 4.24 -15.29 3.98
N LEU A 92 3.62 -14.64 2.99
CA LEU A 92 4.19 -14.41 1.68
C LEU A 92 4.59 -12.93 1.57
N MET A 93 5.85 -12.67 1.23
CA MET A 93 6.41 -11.32 1.19
C MET A 93 6.46 -10.82 -0.24
N PHE A 94 5.81 -9.68 -0.50
CA PHE A 94 5.89 -9.00 -1.78
C PHE A 94 7.10 -8.06 -1.76
N ASN A 95 8.24 -8.59 -2.19
CA ASN A 95 9.55 -7.93 -2.13
C ASN A 95 9.70 -6.74 -3.09
N TRP A 96 10.49 -5.76 -2.67
CA TRP A 96 11.19 -4.84 -3.57
C TRP A 96 12.63 -5.32 -3.77
N TYR A 97 13.03 -5.59 -5.00
CA TYR A 97 14.46 -5.53 -5.33
C TYR A 97 14.84 -4.07 -5.58
N ASP A 98 15.23 -3.35 -4.53
CA ASP A 98 16.06 -2.16 -4.66
C ASP A 98 17.53 -2.59 -4.69
N TYR A 99 18.19 -2.45 -5.84
CA TYR A 99 19.59 -2.83 -5.99
C TYR A 99 20.55 -1.95 -5.16
N GLY A 100 20.06 -0.88 -4.52
CA GLY A 100 20.88 0.06 -3.74
C GLY A 100 20.87 -0.11 -2.22
N GLN A 101 19.86 -0.76 -1.62
CA GLN A 101 19.75 -0.95 -0.17
C GLN A 101 19.19 -2.35 0.11
N GLU A 102 19.93 -3.16 0.87
CA GLU A 102 19.58 -4.54 1.22
C GLU A 102 18.10 -4.68 1.65
N LYS A 103 17.35 -5.49 0.89
CA LYS A 103 15.94 -5.92 1.04
C LYS A 103 14.98 -4.91 1.71
N GLU A 104 14.12 -4.29 0.90
CA GLU A 104 12.93 -3.60 1.40
C GLU A 104 11.67 -4.45 1.12
N VAL A 105 11.06 -5.02 2.17
CA VAL A 105 9.77 -5.72 2.08
C VAL A 105 8.67 -4.68 2.20
N MET A 106 7.75 -4.61 1.23
CA MET A 106 6.66 -3.63 1.27
C MET A 106 5.42 -4.14 1.98
N ASP A 107 4.95 -5.31 1.57
CA ASP A 107 3.68 -5.86 2.04
C ASP A 107 3.82 -7.35 2.27
N VAL A 108 3.09 -7.84 3.27
CA VAL A 108 3.07 -9.26 3.64
C VAL A 108 1.64 -9.76 3.62
N LEU A 109 1.37 -10.78 2.79
CA LEU A 109 0.16 -11.56 2.91
C LEU A 109 0.35 -12.58 4.04
N SER A 110 -0.37 -12.37 5.13
CA SER A 110 -0.39 -13.25 6.30
C SER A 110 -1.66 -14.10 6.27
N ILE A 111 -1.48 -15.43 6.24
CA ILE A 111 -2.52 -16.46 6.24
C ILE A 111 -2.35 -17.25 7.53
N ILE A 112 -3.29 -17.07 8.46
CA ILE A 112 -3.28 -17.71 9.77
C ILE A 112 -4.32 -18.82 9.76
N VAL A 113 -3.87 -20.06 9.91
CA VAL A 113 -4.75 -21.23 10.02
C VAL A 113 -4.89 -21.59 11.50
N CYS A 114 -6.12 -21.56 12.00
CA CYS A 114 -6.50 -21.99 13.34
C CYS A 114 -7.28 -23.32 13.28
N GLN A 115 -7.83 -23.75 14.41
CA GLN A 115 -8.60 -25.00 14.48
C GLN A 115 -9.91 -25.00 13.68
N LYS A 116 -10.50 -23.83 13.43
CA LYS A 116 -11.84 -23.70 12.82
C LYS A 116 -11.89 -22.73 11.65
N ASP A 117 -10.88 -21.90 11.49
CA ASP A 117 -10.89 -20.81 10.52
C ASP A 117 -9.51 -20.60 9.91
N ILE A 118 -9.54 -19.86 8.81
CA ILE A 118 -8.37 -19.31 8.14
C ILE A 118 -8.58 -17.79 8.09
N THR A 119 -7.65 -17.05 8.67
CA THR A 119 -7.61 -15.59 8.58
C THR A 119 -6.59 -15.19 7.51
N MET A 120 -7.01 -14.40 6.55
CA MET A 120 -6.14 -13.77 5.56
C MET A 120 -6.10 -12.28 5.79
N ARG A 121 -4.91 -11.69 5.77
CA ARG A 121 -4.70 -10.24 5.89
C ARG A 121 -3.44 -9.83 5.13
N ILE A 122 -3.41 -8.58 4.69
CA ILE A 122 -2.18 -7.94 4.22
C ILE A 122 -1.64 -7.10 5.38
N LEU A 123 -0.33 -6.95 5.49
CA LEU A 123 0.37 -6.15 6.50
C LEU A 123 1.34 -5.21 5.79
N PRO A 124 1.65 -4.02 6.36
CA PRO A 124 1.25 -3.54 7.70
C PRO A 124 -0.17 -2.99 7.75
N HIS A 125 -0.81 -2.80 6.60
CA HIS A 125 -2.15 -2.23 6.51
C HIS A 125 -3.21 -3.32 6.51
N ASN A 126 -4.21 -3.20 7.38
CA ASN A 126 -5.22 -4.22 7.63
C ASN A 126 -6.56 -4.03 6.87
N PRO A 127 -6.68 -3.35 5.70
CA PRO A 127 -7.98 -3.21 5.04
C PRO A 127 -8.50 -4.54 4.47
N MET A 128 -7.72 -5.61 4.61
CA MET A 128 -7.92 -6.91 3.96
C MET A 128 -8.10 -8.06 4.95
N LEU A 129 -8.56 -7.80 6.17
CA LEU A 129 -8.87 -8.89 7.10
C LEU A 129 -10.11 -9.64 6.61
N LYS A 130 -9.92 -10.90 6.20
CA LYS A 130 -10.99 -11.83 5.86
C LYS A 130 -10.85 -13.14 6.59
N LEU A 131 -12.00 -13.65 7.02
CA LEU A 131 -12.15 -14.90 7.73
C LEU A 131 -12.84 -15.88 6.78
N PHE A 132 -12.27 -17.06 6.71
CA PHE A 132 -12.80 -18.21 5.97
C PHE A 132 -12.96 -19.35 6.96
N TRP A 133 -13.93 -20.21 6.71
CA TRP A 133 -14.06 -21.47 7.42
C TRP A 133 -12.90 -22.37 7.01
N LEU A 134 -12.50 -23.31 7.87
CA LEU A 134 -11.40 -24.22 7.56
C LEU A 134 -11.67 -25.02 6.28
N GLU A 135 -12.92 -25.38 6.04
CA GLU A 135 -13.44 -26.07 4.86
C GLU A 135 -13.27 -25.28 3.56
N GLU A 136 -13.13 -23.96 3.64
CA GLU A 136 -12.95 -23.07 2.50
C GLU A 136 -11.47 -22.90 2.10
N TYR A 137 -10.56 -23.77 2.56
CA TYR A 137 -9.13 -23.64 2.26
C TYR A 137 -8.80 -23.64 0.76
N VAL A 138 -9.61 -24.32 -0.08
CA VAL A 138 -9.43 -24.32 -1.55
C VAL A 138 -9.77 -22.94 -2.13
N LEU A 139 -10.77 -22.26 -1.57
CA LEU A 139 -11.07 -20.87 -1.92
C LEU A 139 -9.89 -19.96 -1.59
N VAL A 140 -9.30 -20.16 -0.40
CA VAL A 140 -8.11 -19.42 0.04
C VAL A 140 -6.93 -19.66 -0.92
N GLU A 141 -6.67 -20.91 -1.29
CA GLU A 141 -5.66 -21.26 -2.31
C GLU A 141 -5.87 -20.50 -3.62
N ASN A 142 -7.10 -20.52 -4.16
CA ASN A 142 -7.42 -19.84 -5.41
C ASN A 142 -7.23 -18.32 -5.31
N ILE A 143 -7.65 -17.72 -4.19
CA ILE A 143 -7.45 -16.29 -3.93
C ILE A 143 -5.96 -15.93 -3.92
N ILE A 144 -5.12 -16.72 -3.26
CA ILE A 144 -3.66 -16.46 -3.19
C ILE A 144 -3.03 -16.59 -4.59
N LYS A 145 -3.46 -17.59 -5.37
CA LYS A 145 -2.98 -17.81 -6.74
C LYS A 145 -3.39 -16.65 -7.68
N ASP A 146 -4.66 -16.25 -7.71
CA ASP A 146 -5.10 -15.10 -8.53
C ASP A 146 -4.43 -13.82 -8.03
N LEU A 147 -4.22 -13.64 -6.72
CA LEU A 147 -3.49 -12.48 -6.20
C LEU A 147 -2.09 -12.36 -6.80
N CYS A 148 -1.31 -13.44 -6.79
CA CYS A 148 0.03 -13.42 -7.38
C CYS A 148 -0.02 -13.21 -8.90
N LEU A 149 -0.92 -13.89 -9.61
CA LEU A 149 -1.10 -13.72 -11.05
C LEU A 149 -1.48 -12.28 -11.41
N GLN A 150 -2.37 -11.66 -10.65
CA GLN A 150 -2.75 -10.27 -10.86
C GLN A 150 -1.56 -9.34 -10.61
N ILE A 151 -0.78 -9.53 -9.54
CA ILE A 151 0.35 -8.64 -9.21
C ILE A 151 1.46 -8.75 -10.27
N PHE A 152 1.86 -9.97 -10.62
CA PHE A 152 3.08 -10.20 -11.40
C PHE A 152 2.85 -10.28 -12.91
N GLU A 153 1.61 -10.49 -13.35
CA GLU A 153 1.28 -10.60 -14.77
C GLU A 153 0.27 -9.53 -15.20
N SER A 154 -0.94 -9.51 -14.62
CA SER A 154 -2.04 -8.69 -15.16
C SER A 154 -1.96 -7.20 -14.81
N GLN A 155 -1.45 -6.88 -13.62
CA GLN A 155 -1.37 -5.52 -13.05
C GLN A 155 0.07 -5.12 -12.73
N LYS A 156 1.05 -5.78 -13.37
CA LYS A 156 2.48 -5.53 -13.17
C LYS A 156 2.85 -4.05 -13.31
N GLU A 157 2.25 -3.35 -14.28
CA GLU A 157 2.48 -1.92 -14.49
C GLU A 157 1.95 -1.07 -13.33
N LYS A 158 0.73 -1.33 -12.84
CA LYS A 158 0.15 -0.63 -11.68
C LYS A 158 0.94 -0.90 -10.41
N PHE A 159 1.41 -2.13 -10.23
CA PHE A 159 2.27 -2.49 -9.11
C PHE A 159 3.65 -1.81 -9.21
N SER A 160 4.18 -1.65 -10.43
CA SER A 160 5.42 -0.90 -10.68
C SER A 160 5.23 0.60 -10.45
N GLU A 161 4.09 1.16 -10.83
CA GLU A 161 3.73 2.56 -10.57
C GLU A 161 3.60 2.84 -9.07
N LEU A 162 2.96 1.92 -8.33
CA LEU A 162 2.90 1.97 -6.87
C LEU A 162 4.32 2.09 -6.31
N ARG A 163 5.26 1.26 -6.76
CA ARG A 163 6.65 1.31 -6.33
C ARG A 163 7.33 2.65 -6.59
N GLU A 164 7.18 3.21 -7.79
CA GLU A 164 7.79 4.50 -8.12
C GLU A 164 7.19 5.65 -7.29
N ASN A 165 5.89 5.60 -7.00
CA ASN A 165 5.24 6.57 -6.13
C ASN A 165 5.78 6.53 -4.69
N TYR A 166 6.11 5.34 -4.17
CA TYR A 166 6.71 5.21 -2.85
C TYR A 166 8.10 5.84 -2.78
N LYS A 167 8.96 5.53 -3.77
CA LYS A 167 10.30 6.14 -3.85
C LYS A 167 10.19 7.65 -3.90
N LYS A 168 9.25 8.16 -4.69
CA LYS A 168 8.97 9.60 -4.79
C LYS A 168 8.55 10.19 -3.44
N ILE A 169 7.65 9.53 -2.70
CA ILE A 169 7.22 10.00 -1.38
C ILE A 169 8.37 9.97 -0.37
N LYS A 170 9.15 8.88 -0.30
CA LYS A 170 10.31 8.79 0.60
C LYS A 170 11.34 9.89 0.32
N ALA A 171 11.60 10.16 -0.96
CA ALA A 171 12.50 11.23 -1.36
C ALA A 171 11.89 12.63 -1.16
N SER A 172 10.57 12.78 -1.02
CA SER A 172 9.92 14.10 -1.02
C SER A 172 10.25 14.98 0.20
N SER A 173 10.72 14.41 1.32
CA SER A 173 11.13 15.15 2.50
C SER A 173 12.59 15.64 2.45
N GLU A 174 13.42 15.09 1.56
CA GLU A 174 14.84 15.37 1.49
C GLU A 174 15.13 16.85 1.22
N GLY A 175 15.87 17.48 2.13
CA GLY A 175 16.29 18.88 2.02
C GLY A 175 15.18 19.89 2.32
N LEU A 176 14.00 19.45 2.78
CA LEU A 176 12.98 20.37 3.27
C LEU A 176 13.39 20.98 4.62
N THR A 177 13.29 22.30 4.71
CA THR A 177 13.44 23.06 5.95
C THR A 177 12.18 23.89 6.16
N ALA A 178 11.92 24.32 7.40
CA ALA A 178 10.73 25.14 7.70
C ALA A 178 10.61 26.38 6.80
N LYS A 179 11.75 27.03 6.49
CA LYS A 179 11.78 28.19 5.59
C LYS A 179 11.45 27.81 4.14
N ILE A 180 11.96 26.67 3.68
CA ILE A 180 11.69 26.16 2.33
C ILE A 180 10.21 25.81 2.16
N ILE A 181 9.63 25.15 3.17
CA ILE A 181 8.21 24.81 3.23
C ILE A 181 7.37 26.09 3.21
N GLU A 182 7.71 27.09 4.04
CA GLU A 182 7.01 28.38 4.06
C GLU A 182 7.03 29.07 2.68
N ILE A 183 8.19 29.08 2.00
CA ILE A 183 8.32 29.63 0.65
C ILE A 183 7.42 28.88 -0.34
N ALA A 184 7.46 27.54 -0.32
CA ALA A 184 6.64 26.72 -1.20
C ALA A 184 5.15 26.95 -0.97
N GLN A 185 4.71 26.92 0.29
CA GLN A 185 3.31 27.13 0.67
C GLN A 185 2.80 28.51 0.23
N ASN A 186 3.55 29.58 0.47
CA ASN A 186 3.16 30.93 0.07
C ASN A 186 3.11 31.08 -1.46
N SER A 187 4.06 30.47 -2.16
CA SER A 187 4.13 30.51 -3.63
C SER A 187 2.95 29.76 -4.27
N ILE A 188 2.68 28.54 -3.81
CA ILE A 188 1.54 27.73 -4.27
C ILE A 188 0.23 28.46 -3.99
N ARG A 189 0.07 29.03 -2.79
CA ARG A 189 -1.12 29.81 -2.43
C ARG A 189 -1.34 30.99 -3.38
N THR A 190 -0.28 31.77 -3.64
CA THR A 190 -0.35 32.93 -4.55
C THR A 190 -0.73 32.52 -5.97
N LEU A 191 -0.19 31.40 -6.47
CA LEU A 191 -0.54 30.88 -7.79
C LEU A 191 -1.97 30.36 -7.85
N TYR A 192 -2.42 29.65 -6.82
CA TYR A 192 -3.78 29.16 -6.70
C TYR A 192 -4.80 30.31 -6.63
N GLU A 193 -4.54 31.34 -5.82
CA GLU A 193 -5.40 32.54 -5.71
C GLU A 193 -5.56 33.29 -7.04
N LYS A 194 -4.49 33.35 -7.84
CA LYS A 194 -4.51 33.97 -9.18
C LYS A 194 -5.33 33.18 -10.20
N SER A 195 -5.59 31.89 -9.97
CA SER A 195 -6.34 31.05 -10.91
C SER A 195 -7.84 31.36 -10.98
N GLY A 196 -8.37 32.18 -10.05
CA GLY A 196 -9.78 32.56 -10.02
C GLY A 196 -10.73 31.48 -9.47
N GLU A 197 -10.21 30.31 -9.08
CA GLU A 197 -10.96 29.30 -8.33
C GLU A 197 -11.33 29.85 -6.96
N LYS A 198 -12.63 30.10 -6.72
CA LYS A 198 -13.11 30.62 -5.43
C LYS A 198 -12.77 29.63 -4.32
N HIS A 199 -11.92 30.12 -3.41
CA HIS A 199 -11.47 29.52 -2.16
C HIS A 199 -12.44 28.50 -1.56
N MET A 200 -11.91 27.29 -1.27
CA MET A 200 -12.17 26.49 -0.05
C MET A 200 -11.39 25.16 0.01
N ASN A 201 -10.65 24.75 -1.04
CA ASN A 201 -10.09 23.39 -1.11
C ASN A 201 -8.56 23.24 -1.06
N LEU A 202 -7.79 24.32 -0.82
CA LEU A 202 -6.33 24.23 -0.66
C LEU A 202 -5.97 23.82 0.77
N VAL A 203 -5.44 22.60 0.93
CA VAL A 203 -4.89 22.07 2.19
C VAL A 203 -3.37 22.06 2.10
N GLN A 204 -2.69 22.77 3.00
CA GLN A 204 -1.23 22.85 3.02
C GLN A 204 -0.69 22.10 4.25
N ARG A 205 0.15 21.11 3.98
CA ARG A 205 0.87 20.25 4.93
C ARG A 205 2.36 20.60 4.91
N ASP A 206 3.19 19.96 5.72
CA ASP A 206 4.63 20.25 5.74
C ASP A 206 5.35 19.63 4.53
N LEU A 207 4.89 18.46 4.06
CA LEU A 207 5.47 17.73 2.94
C LEU A 207 4.89 18.15 1.58
N TYR A 208 3.61 18.51 1.55
CA TYR A 208 2.86 18.77 0.32
C TYR A 208 1.74 19.80 0.47
N SER A 209 1.20 20.25 -0.66
CA SER A 209 -0.10 20.93 -0.73
C SER A 209 -1.05 20.13 -1.60
N SER A 210 -2.32 20.08 -1.19
CA SER A 210 -3.39 19.43 -1.93
C SER A 210 -4.48 20.43 -2.25
N LEU A 211 -5.03 20.34 -3.46
CA LEU A 211 -6.11 21.20 -3.93
C LEU A 211 -7.11 20.38 -4.74
N LEU A 212 -8.39 20.71 -4.64
CA LEU A 212 -9.44 20.13 -5.48
C LEU A 212 -9.64 21.05 -6.69
N TYR A 213 -9.36 20.55 -7.88
CA TYR A 213 -9.50 21.29 -9.15
C TYR A 213 -10.30 20.45 -10.14
N LYS A 214 -11.35 21.03 -10.75
CA LYS A 214 -12.26 20.33 -11.68
C LYS A 214 -12.75 18.95 -11.15
N GLY A 215 -13.00 18.83 -9.84
CA GLY A 215 -13.44 17.59 -9.19
C GLY A 215 -12.34 16.55 -8.91
N ARG A 216 -11.07 16.85 -9.24
CA ARG A 216 -9.91 15.98 -8.99
C ARG A 216 -9.06 16.54 -7.85
N MET A 217 -8.65 15.68 -6.91
CA MET A 217 -7.64 16.05 -5.91
C MET A 217 -6.26 16.02 -6.58
N ILE A 218 -5.57 17.16 -6.55
CA ILE A 218 -4.19 17.33 -7.03
C ILE A 218 -3.29 17.45 -5.80
N ARG A 219 -2.17 16.73 -5.77
CA ARG A 219 -1.17 16.78 -4.70
C ARG A 219 0.17 17.21 -5.25
N ILE A 220 0.79 18.20 -4.60
CA ILE A 220 2.04 18.81 -5.04
C ILE A 220 3.01 18.74 -3.88
N PHE A 221 4.07 17.94 -4.02
CA PHE A 221 5.17 17.91 -3.06
C PHE A 221 5.94 19.23 -3.13
N HIS A 222 6.27 19.81 -1.99
CA HIS A 222 6.97 21.09 -1.95
C HIS A 222 8.35 21.01 -2.59
N ARG A 223 9.06 19.89 -2.39
CA ARG A 223 10.35 19.64 -3.04
C ARG A 223 10.23 19.71 -4.57
N ASP A 224 9.22 19.06 -5.14
CA ASP A 224 9.02 19.01 -6.59
C ASP A 224 8.64 20.39 -7.14
N PHE A 225 7.75 21.10 -6.43
CA PHE A 225 7.37 22.47 -6.80
C PHE A 225 8.55 23.43 -6.82
N LEU A 226 9.47 23.30 -5.86
CA LEU A 226 10.65 24.16 -5.79
C LEU A 226 11.69 23.81 -6.86
N LYS A 227 11.73 22.56 -7.34
CA LYS A 227 12.57 22.14 -8.46
C LYS A 227 12.00 22.60 -9.81
N ASP A 228 10.70 22.44 -10.01
CA ASP A 228 9.98 22.90 -11.21
C ASP A 228 8.62 23.51 -10.81
N PRO A 229 8.55 24.85 -10.67
CA PRO A 229 7.30 25.53 -10.34
C PRO A 229 6.18 25.32 -11.37
N ASN A 230 6.52 24.93 -12.61
CA ASN A 230 5.53 24.65 -13.64
C ASN A 230 4.78 23.34 -13.41
N VAL A 231 5.18 22.50 -12.44
CA VAL A 231 4.41 21.32 -12.02
C VAL A 231 2.98 21.70 -11.64
N LEU A 232 2.79 22.82 -10.92
CA LEU A 232 1.45 23.32 -10.59
C LEU A 232 0.67 23.74 -11.84
N LEU A 233 1.33 24.39 -12.81
CA LEU A 233 0.67 24.82 -14.05
C LEU A 233 0.30 23.64 -14.95
N LYS A 234 1.12 22.59 -14.99
CA LYS A 234 0.83 21.34 -15.71
C LYS A 234 -0.40 20.63 -15.15
N GLU A 235 -0.54 20.62 -13.82
CA GLU A 235 -1.66 19.97 -13.14
C GLU A 235 -2.97 20.78 -13.23
N LEU A 236 -2.88 22.10 -13.44
CA LEU A 236 -4.03 23.01 -13.51
C LEU A 236 -4.56 23.27 -14.95
N ASN A 237 -3.85 22.85 -16.00
CA ASN A 237 -4.34 22.97 -17.39
C ASN A 237 -5.19 21.76 -17.77
#